data_AF-A0AAI8VM36-F1
#
_entry.id   AF-A0AAI8VM36-F1
#
_cell.length_a   1.000
_cell.length_b   1.000
_cell.length_c   1.000
_cell.angle_alpha   90.00
_cell.angle_beta   90.00
_cell.angle_gamma   90.00
#
_symmetry.space_group_name_H-M   'P 1'
#
loop_
_entity.id
_entity.type
_entity.pdbx_description
1 polymer ?
#
loop_
_entity_poly.entity_id
_entity_poly.type
_entity_poly.pdbx_seq_one_letter_code
_entity_poly.pdbx_strand_id
1 'polypeptide(L)' 'MPSQGSNQSSGSNPSQGSTPSEGSTPKPIIGVDKASKDAGHRNFHTFLLSYNLRIYNDEDVQEGRAILKAMGYNVR' A
#
# COMPACT_ATOMS: atom_id res chain seq x y z
N MET A 1 -15.00 -49.28 0.21
CA MET A 1 -14.57 -48.12 1.03
C MET A 1 -13.25 -47.61 0.47
N PRO A 2 -13.23 -46.42 -0.16
CA PRO A 2 -12.01 -45.69 -0.50
C PRO A 2 -11.69 -44.55 0.47
N SER A 3 -10.40 -44.25 0.49
CA SER A 3 -9.58 -43.51 1.44
C SER A 3 -9.51 -42.00 1.18
N GLN A 4 -9.23 -41.24 2.25
CA GLN A 4 -8.44 -39.99 2.35
C GLN A 4 -8.77 -38.76 1.49
N GLY A 5 -8.74 -37.60 2.15
CA GLY A 5 -8.64 -36.32 1.49
C GLY A 5 -8.76 -35.13 2.44
N SER A 6 -7.82 -34.99 3.36
CA SER A 6 -7.61 -33.75 4.11
C SER A 6 -7.29 -32.62 3.14
N ASN A 7 -8.07 -31.55 3.12
CA ASN A 7 -7.60 -30.30 2.51
C ASN A 7 -7.92 -29.12 3.44
N GLN A 8 -6.98 -28.89 4.35
CA GLN A 8 -6.80 -27.61 5.02
C GLN A 8 -6.26 -26.64 3.98
N SER A 9 -7.03 -25.61 3.65
CA SER A 9 -6.54 -24.45 2.91
C SER A 9 -6.84 -23.20 3.74
N SER A 10 -6.10 -23.08 4.84
CA SER A 10 -5.92 -21.81 5.54
C SER A 10 -5.01 -20.91 4.70
N GLY A 11 -5.60 -20.30 3.67
CA GLY A 11 -4.97 -19.24 2.88
C GLY A 11 -5.34 -17.90 3.46
N SER A 12 -4.48 -17.38 4.33
CA SER A 12 -4.57 -16.07 4.95
C SER A 12 -4.72 -14.98 3.89
N ASN A 13 -5.80 -14.21 4.01
CA ASN A 13 -6.08 -13.01 3.21
C ASN A 13 -5.13 -11.87 3.63
N PRO A 14 -4.37 -11.23 2.73
CA PRO A 14 -4.07 -9.82 2.86
C PRO A 14 -5.09 -9.06 2.00
N SER A 15 -6.18 -8.67 2.67
CA SER A 15 -7.07 -7.62 2.22
C SER A 15 -6.24 -6.34 2.04
N GLN A 16 -6.00 -5.90 0.80
CA GLN A 16 -5.91 -4.48 0.42
C GLN A 16 -5.51 -4.30 -1.05
N GLY A 17 -6.43 -3.72 -1.82
CA GLY A 17 -6.16 -3.27 -3.19
C GLY A 17 -7.40 -2.78 -3.90
N SER A 18 -8.16 -1.85 -3.29
CA SER A 18 -9.32 -1.24 -3.91
C SER A 18 -8.96 -0.66 -5.28
N THR A 19 -9.82 -0.94 -6.25
CA THR A 19 -9.86 -0.42 -7.62
C THR A 19 -9.70 1.11 -7.70
N PRO A 20 -9.13 1.67 -8.79
CA PRO A 20 -9.26 3.08 -9.09
C PRO A 20 -10.62 3.29 -9.78
N SER A 21 -11.59 3.86 -9.07
CA SER A 21 -12.83 4.33 -9.70
C SER A 21 -12.65 5.79 -10.09
N GLU A 22 -12.58 6.01 -11.39
CA GLU A 22 -12.58 7.30 -12.07
C GLU A 22 -13.92 8.00 -11.83
N GLY A 23 -13.90 9.23 -11.31
CA GLY A 23 -15.13 9.99 -11.05
C GLY A 23 -14.96 11.07 -9.98
N SER A 24 -14.72 12.30 -10.43
CA SER A 24 -14.87 13.60 -9.75
C SER A 24 -15.50 13.57 -8.35
N THR A 25 -14.68 13.47 -7.30
CA THR A 25 -15.07 13.72 -5.90
C THR A 25 -13.86 14.27 -5.12
N PRO A 26 -14.07 15.07 -4.05
CA PRO A 26 -12.99 15.77 -3.35
C PRO A 26 -11.91 14.77 -2.93
N LYS A 27 -10.64 15.09 -3.27
CA LYS A 27 -9.48 14.18 -3.24
C LYS A 27 -9.60 13.19 -2.07
N PRO A 28 -9.95 11.92 -2.34
CA PRO A 28 -10.11 10.95 -1.28
C PRO A 28 -8.78 10.82 -0.56
N ILE A 29 -8.85 10.53 0.72
CA ILE A 29 -7.70 10.18 1.53
C ILE A 29 -7.02 9.01 0.86
N ILE A 30 -5.80 9.21 0.39
CA ILE A 30 -5.09 8.15 -0.29
C ILE A 30 -4.22 7.48 0.76
N GLY A 31 -4.40 6.18 0.99
CA GLY A 31 -3.46 5.44 1.83
C GLY A 31 -2.05 5.50 1.23
N VAL A 32 -1.00 5.45 2.06
CA VAL A 32 0.39 5.56 1.60
C VAL A 32 0.72 4.56 0.49
N ASP A 33 0.16 3.35 0.52
CA ASP A 33 0.33 2.35 -0.54
C ASP A 33 -0.35 2.73 -1.86
N LYS A 34 -1.53 3.35 -1.81
CA LYS A 34 -2.21 3.82 -3.03
C LYS A 34 -1.45 5.00 -3.65
N ALA A 35 -0.98 5.93 -2.82
CA ALA A 35 -0.20 7.08 -3.29
C ALA A 35 1.16 6.64 -3.86
N SER A 36 1.79 5.64 -3.24
CA SER A 36 3.03 5.05 -3.75
C SER A 36 2.82 4.34 -5.09
N LYS A 37 1.68 3.65 -5.26
CA LYS A 37 1.29 3.05 -6.56
C LYS A 37 1.07 4.07 -7.64
N ASP A 38 0.41 5.18 -7.31
CA ASP A 38 0.20 6.28 -8.26
C ASP A 38 1.51 6.96 -8.64
N ALA A 39 2.45 7.06 -7.69
CA ALA A 39 3.83 7.50 -7.95
C ALA A 39 4.70 6.47 -8.71
N GLY A 40 4.16 5.30 -9.08
CA GLY A 40 4.86 4.29 -9.89
C GLY A 40 5.56 3.18 -9.10
N HIS A 41 5.35 3.07 -7.79
CA HIS A 41 5.96 2.06 -6.93
C HIS A 41 4.99 0.92 -6.60
N ARG A 42 5.49 -0.30 -6.37
CA ARG A 42 4.61 -1.46 -6.07
C ARG A 42 3.82 -1.30 -4.76
N ASN A 43 4.43 -0.67 -3.76
CA ASN A 43 3.91 -0.46 -2.41
C ASN A 43 4.72 0.64 -1.70
N PHE A 44 4.28 1.05 -0.50
CA PHE A 44 4.96 2.09 0.27
C PHE A 44 6.39 1.72 0.66
N HIS A 45 6.68 0.44 0.92
CA HIS A 45 8.05 0.00 1.20
C HIS A 45 8.98 0.23 0.00
N THR A 46 8.57 -0.12 -1.22
CA THR A 46 9.38 0.12 -2.44
C THR A 46 9.58 1.61 -2.71
N PHE A 47 8.57 2.43 -2.37
CA PHE A 47 8.69 3.89 -2.42
C PHE A 47 9.70 4.42 -1.42
N LEU A 48 9.66 3.99 -0.15
CA LEU A 48 10.67 4.40 0.83
C LEU A 48 12.09 4.01 0.38
N LEU A 49 12.27 2.78 -0.12
CA LEU A 49 13.56 2.32 -0.62
C LEU A 49 14.11 3.16 -1.76
N SER A 50 13.27 3.73 -2.64
CA SER A 50 13.75 4.61 -3.72
C SER A 50 14.32 5.94 -3.22
N TYR A 51 13.91 6.37 -2.02
CA TYR A 51 14.46 7.53 -1.31
C TYR A 51 15.50 7.13 -0.25
N ASN A 52 15.93 5.87 -0.24
CA ASN A 52 16.85 5.28 0.75
C ASN A 52 16.32 5.37 2.20
N LEU A 53 14.99 5.39 2.35
CA LEU A 53 14.24 5.43 3.60
C LEU A 53 13.87 4.01 4.05
N ARG A 54 13.81 3.76 5.36
CA ARG A 54 13.54 2.42 5.93
C ARG A 54 12.15 2.37 6.56
N ILE A 55 11.38 1.34 6.21
CA ILE A 55 10.02 1.16 6.75
C ILE A 55 9.97 0.88 8.27
N TYR A 56 11.06 0.39 8.85
CA TYR A 56 11.17 0.12 10.28
C TYR A 56 11.66 1.33 11.10
N ASN A 57 11.99 2.44 10.44
CA ASN A 57 12.33 3.69 11.09
C ASN A 57 11.14 4.64 10.98
N ASP A 58 10.55 5.02 12.11
CA ASP A 58 9.38 5.89 12.14
C ASP A 58 9.65 7.28 11.54
N GLU A 59 10.88 7.80 11.69
CA GLU A 59 11.30 9.07 11.09
C GLU A 59 11.27 8.98 9.56
N ASP A 60 11.82 7.91 9.01
CA ASP A 60 11.84 7.64 7.57
C ASP A 60 10.43 7.43 7.00
N VAL A 61 9.54 6.78 7.77
CA VAL A 61 8.13 6.60 7.40
C VAL A 61 7.40 7.95 7.36
N GLN A 62 7.66 8.84 8.32
CA GLN A 62 7.10 10.20 8.32
C GLN A 62 7.64 11.01 7.15
N GLU A 63 8.92 10.89 6.84
CA GLU A 63 9.54 11.55 5.67
C GLU A 63 8.89 11.06 4.38
N GLY A 64 8.70 9.75 4.21
CA GLY A 64 8.00 9.21 3.05
C GLY A 64 6.56 9.72 2.92
N ARG A 65 5.84 9.85 4.05
CA ARG A 65 4.50 10.47 4.06
C ARG A 65 4.57 11.95 3.68
N ALA A 66 5.58 12.68 4.12
CA ALA A 66 5.77 14.09 3.79
C ALA A 66 6.06 14.28 2.29
N ILE A 67 6.89 13.42 1.69
CA ILE A 67 7.17 13.43 0.25
C ILE A 67 5.88 13.15 -0.55
N LEU A 68 5.08 12.16 -0.14
CA LEU A 68 3.77 11.91 -0.76
C LEU A 68 2.84 13.12 -0.64
N LYS A 69 2.80 13.81 0.51
CA LYS A 69 2.06 15.07 0.66
C LYS A 69 2.58 16.18 -0.23
N ALA A 70 3.90 16.31 -0.37
CA ALA A 70 4.54 17.29 -1.24
C ALA A 70 4.23 17.04 -2.72
N MET A 71 4.07 15.78 -3.12
CA MET A 71 3.58 15.39 -4.46
C MET A 71 2.08 15.66 -4.68
N GLY A 72 1.37 16.17 -3.65
CA GLY A 72 -0.05 16.49 -3.73
C GLY A 72 -0.98 15.32 -3.34
N TYR A 73 -0.43 14.20 -2.86
CA TYR A 73 -1.22 13.10 -2.32
C TYR A 73 -1.66 13.40 -0.90
N ASN A 74 -2.96 13.30 -0.65
CA ASN A 74 -3.52 13.57 0.67
C ASN A 74 -3.47 12.30 1.55
N VAL A 75 -2.27 11.93 2.00
CA VAL A 75 -2.01 10.75 2.85
C VAL A 75 -2.26 11.03 4.34
N ARG A 76 -2.94 10.09 5.03
CA ARG A 76 -3.26 10.14 6.47
C ARG A 76 -2.50 9.09 7.26
#